data_AF-A0A270BJC8-F1
#
_entry.id   AF-A0A270BJC8-F1
#
_cell.length_a   1.000
_cell.length_b   1.000
_cell.length_c   1.000
_cell.angle_alpha   90.00
_cell.angle_beta   90.00
_cell.angle_gamma   90.00
#
_symmetry.space_group_name_H-M   'P 1'
#
loop_
_entity.id
_entity.type
_entity.pdbx_description
1 polymer ?
#
loop_
_entity_poly.entity_id
_entity_poly.type
_entity_poly.pdbx_seq_one_letter_code
_entity_poly.pdbx_strand_id
1 'polypeptide(L)'
;MAFQPFGYKFDIRSASRVADVKADIRARKKGWFDPGYGARGWICGPFICLWFSAFDRYGPMLFGLIRQDGFGSRIHGRAGSDLNGVLLVAISLPWLVLVLFGMLAAVQHEWSDIAVIGGFILLMLLCFWLAHSDRREAEPLVRFLRDILTATGRSLRATSERHEISEGLTLIVGSRERDAPASALAVHDALLGLGEGDFAILERASEDYIQTMLRDGSFTIEMRRGTGSHFQAARRGVLDTDDARLRFSFEQALAAFLAFGSGKEMPSTFLWLPMSLPG
;
A
#
# COMPACT_ATOMS: atom_id res chain seq x y z
N MET A 1 4.73 21.24 -1.60
CA MET A 1 4.96 19.86 -2.05
C MET A 1 5.40 19.88 -3.51
N ALA A 2 6.37 19.05 -3.90
CA ALA A 2 6.76 18.97 -5.31
C ALA A 2 5.65 18.25 -6.10
N PHE A 3 5.30 18.78 -7.28
CA PHE A 3 4.35 18.15 -8.18
C PHE A 3 4.95 16.87 -8.78
N GLN A 4 4.29 15.73 -8.59
CA GLN A 4 4.74 14.39 -8.99
C GLN A 4 3.54 13.54 -9.43
N PRO A 5 2.86 13.90 -10.54
CA PRO A 5 1.54 13.36 -10.88
C PRO A 5 1.50 11.84 -11.03
N PHE A 6 2.64 11.21 -11.30
CA PHE A 6 2.78 9.76 -11.39
C PHE A 6 3.28 9.13 -10.09
N GLY A 7 3.04 9.79 -8.95
CA GLY A 7 3.49 9.34 -7.63
C GLY A 7 4.99 9.52 -7.37
N TYR A 8 5.42 8.98 -6.22
CA TYR A 8 6.76 9.13 -5.70
C TYR A 8 7.76 8.20 -6.40
N LYS A 9 9.04 8.61 -6.37
CA LYS A 9 10.15 7.79 -6.91
C LYS A 9 10.51 6.70 -5.90
N PHE A 10 10.72 5.48 -6.38
CA PHE A 10 11.33 4.42 -5.59
C PHE A 10 12.55 3.85 -6.33
N ASP A 11 13.47 3.29 -5.54
CA ASP A 11 14.70 2.68 -6.01
C ASP A 11 15.07 1.54 -5.06
N ILE A 12 15.20 0.33 -5.60
CA ILE A 12 15.49 -0.89 -4.85
C ILE A 12 16.66 -1.58 -5.55
N ARG A 13 17.73 -1.83 -4.79
CA ARG A 13 18.87 -2.63 -5.25
C ARG A 13 18.79 -4.03 -4.67
N SER A 14 19.15 -5.01 -5.48
CA SER A 14 19.27 -6.41 -5.08
C SER A 14 20.64 -6.95 -5.46
N ALA A 15 21.19 -7.82 -4.61
CA ALA A 15 22.39 -8.57 -4.95
C ALA A 15 22.13 -9.68 -5.99
N SER A 16 20.87 -10.03 -6.24
CA SER A 16 20.48 -11.06 -7.21
C SER A 16 20.52 -10.54 -8.64
N ARG A 17 20.74 -11.45 -9.61
CA ARG A 17 20.71 -11.12 -11.04
C ARG A 17 19.28 -10.81 -11.48
N VAL A 18 19.15 -10.08 -12.59
CA VAL A 18 17.84 -9.67 -13.16
C VAL A 18 16.90 -10.85 -13.40
N ALA A 19 17.43 -12.00 -13.84
CA ALA A 19 16.62 -13.21 -14.09
C ALA A 19 16.01 -13.75 -12.78
N ASP A 20 16.83 -13.88 -11.73
CA ASP A 20 16.43 -14.37 -10.41
C ASP A 20 15.42 -13.42 -9.77
N VAL A 21 15.67 -12.11 -9.83
CA VAL A 21 14.73 -11.08 -9.35
C VAL A 21 13.36 -11.21 -10.01
N LYS A 22 13.32 -11.43 -11.33
CA LYS A 22 12.05 -11.62 -12.03
C LYS A 22 11.37 -12.93 -11.64
N ALA A 23 12.14 -13.99 -11.41
CA ALA A 23 11.61 -15.28 -10.95
C ALA A 23 11.02 -15.15 -9.54
N ASP A 24 11.74 -14.55 -8.60
CA ASP A 24 11.31 -14.35 -7.21
C ASP A 24 10.03 -13.51 -7.12
N ILE A 25 9.95 -12.42 -7.90
CA ILE A 25 8.73 -11.59 -7.98
C ILE A 25 7.56 -12.39 -8.55
N ARG A 26 7.77 -13.19 -9.60
CA ARG A 26 6.71 -14.02 -10.19
C ARG A 26 6.23 -15.12 -9.27
N ALA A 27 7.13 -15.71 -8.48
CA ALA A 27 6.80 -16.77 -7.53
C ALA A 27 5.94 -16.26 -6.38
N ARG A 28 6.09 -14.98 -6.00
CA ARG A 28 5.42 -14.40 -4.83
C ARG A 28 4.22 -13.51 -5.13
N LYS A 29 4.13 -12.95 -6.35
CA LYS A 29 2.95 -12.17 -6.74
C LYS A 29 1.76 -13.08 -6.98
N LYS A 30 0.56 -12.54 -6.80
CA LYS A 30 -0.70 -13.23 -7.07
C LYS A 30 -1.02 -13.29 -8.56
N GLY A 31 -1.92 -14.21 -8.92
CA GLY A 31 -2.54 -14.26 -10.25
C GLY A 31 -3.35 -12.99 -10.52
N TRP A 32 -3.58 -12.66 -11.79
CA TRP A 32 -4.32 -11.44 -12.16
C TRP A 32 -5.74 -11.39 -11.58
N PHE A 33 -6.41 -12.55 -11.56
CA PHE A 33 -7.78 -12.73 -11.08
C PHE A 33 -7.83 -13.49 -9.75
N ASP A 34 -6.69 -13.64 -9.07
CA ASP A 34 -6.70 -14.18 -7.71
C ASP A 34 -7.58 -13.26 -6.85
N PRO A 35 -8.56 -13.78 -6.10
CA PRO A 35 -9.45 -12.93 -5.31
C PRO A 35 -8.88 -12.60 -3.92
N GLY A 36 -7.72 -13.14 -3.54
CA GLY A 36 -7.08 -12.90 -2.24
C GLY A 36 -6.22 -11.63 -2.20
N TYR A 37 -5.92 -11.14 -1.00
CA TYR A 37 -5.10 -9.94 -0.82
C TYR A 37 -3.64 -10.14 -1.29
N GLY A 38 -3.00 -9.08 -1.78
CA GLY A 38 -1.59 -9.09 -2.19
C GLY A 38 -1.26 -8.47 -3.55
N ALA A 39 0.04 -8.33 -3.81
CA ALA A 39 0.55 -7.73 -5.03
C ALA A 39 0.24 -8.60 -6.26
N ARG A 40 -0.34 -8.00 -7.29
CA ARG A 40 -0.58 -8.55 -8.62
C ARG A 40 0.23 -7.77 -9.64
N GLY A 41 0.35 -8.30 -10.86
CA GLY A 41 1.06 -7.58 -11.89
C GLY A 41 1.58 -8.39 -13.06
N TRP A 42 2.32 -7.70 -13.92
CA TRP A 42 3.08 -8.28 -15.01
C TRP A 42 4.51 -7.77 -15.05
N ILE A 43 5.36 -8.60 -15.69
CA ILE A 43 6.75 -8.27 -16.00
C ILE A 43 6.96 -8.60 -17.47
N CYS A 44 7.20 -7.57 -18.29
CA CYS A 44 7.42 -7.70 -19.73
C CYS A 44 8.77 -7.07 -20.09
N GLY A 45 9.73 -7.89 -20.53
CA GLY A 45 11.10 -7.43 -20.77
C GLY A 45 11.70 -6.82 -19.49
N PRO A 46 12.25 -5.59 -19.53
CA PRO A 46 12.76 -4.91 -18.35
C PRO A 46 11.66 -4.20 -17.53
N PHE A 47 10.42 -4.12 -18.01
CA PHE A 47 9.37 -3.37 -17.36
C PHE A 47 8.59 -4.22 -16.37
N ILE A 48 8.22 -3.62 -15.24
CA ILE A 48 7.35 -4.20 -14.22
C ILE A 48 6.20 -3.24 -13.93
N CYS A 49 4.99 -3.80 -13.82
CA CYS A 49 3.79 -3.09 -13.40
C CYS A 49 3.10 -3.91 -12.32
N LEU A 50 2.83 -3.31 -11.16
CA LEU A 50 2.14 -3.95 -10.04
C LEU A 50 0.90 -3.16 -9.59
N TRP A 51 -0.08 -3.89 -9.03
CA TRP A 51 -1.34 -3.38 -8.50
C TRP A 51 -1.90 -4.30 -7.40
N PHE A 52 -2.89 -3.84 -6.63
CA PHE A 52 -3.58 -4.68 -5.64
C PHE A 52 -4.90 -5.25 -6.14
N SER A 53 -5.63 -4.56 -7.01
CA SER A 53 -6.88 -5.09 -7.57
C SER A 53 -7.07 -4.65 -9.01
N ALA A 54 -7.44 -5.57 -9.91
CA ALA A 54 -7.75 -5.22 -11.29
C ALA A 54 -9.14 -4.57 -11.45
N PHE A 55 -10.02 -4.73 -10.43
CA PHE A 55 -11.45 -4.41 -10.53
C PHE A 55 -11.92 -3.32 -9.56
N ASP A 56 -11.06 -2.91 -8.63
CA ASP A 56 -11.40 -1.90 -7.63
C ASP A 56 -10.51 -0.66 -7.82
N ARG A 57 -10.61 0.33 -6.91
CA ARG A 57 -9.86 1.59 -6.88
C ARG A 57 -8.31 1.43 -6.88
N TYR A 58 -7.82 0.20 -6.86
CA TYR A 58 -6.40 -0.17 -6.77
C TYR A 58 -5.81 -0.70 -8.07
N GLY A 59 -6.03 0.01 -9.18
CA GLY A 59 -5.40 -0.27 -10.48
C GLY A 59 -3.86 -0.25 -10.43
N PRO A 60 -3.16 -0.21 -11.59
CA PRO A 60 -1.72 0.00 -11.66
C PRO A 60 -1.28 1.13 -10.73
N MET A 61 -0.47 0.76 -9.75
CA MET A 61 -0.04 1.64 -8.67
C MET A 61 1.48 1.73 -8.60
N LEU A 62 2.18 0.85 -9.32
CA LEU A 62 3.64 0.84 -9.39
C LEU A 62 4.10 0.50 -10.81
N PHE A 63 4.90 1.36 -11.41
CA PHE A 63 5.65 1.08 -12.64
C PHE A 63 7.14 1.20 -12.37
N GLY A 64 7.92 0.24 -12.87
CA GLY A 64 9.35 0.22 -12.68
C GLY A 64 10.11 -0.40 -13.85
N LEU A 65 11.41 -0.16 -13.82
CA LEU A 65 12.37 -0.69 -14.76
C LEU A 65 13.42 -1.51 -14.01
N ILE A 66 13.51 -2.79 -14.36
CA ILE A 66 14.48 -3.74 -13.84
C ILE A 66 15.70 -3.72 -14.75
N ARG A 67 16.83 -3.30 -14.21
CA ARG A 67 18.12 -3.26 -14.91
C ARG A 67 19.20 -4.00 -14.15
N GLN A 68 20.23 -4.42 -14.86
CA GLN A 68 21.46 -4.90 -14.25
C GLN A 68 22.20 -3.73 -13.60
N ASP A 69 22.75 -3.94 -12.40
CA ASP A 69 23.50 -2.94 -11.65
C ASP A 69 24.75 -3.62 -11.06
N GLY A 70 25.86 -3.55 -11.79
CA GLY A 70 27.07 -4.32 -11.48
C GLY A 70 26.82 -5.84 -11.47
N PHE A 71 27.13 -6.47 -10.33
CA PHE A 71 26.88 -7.89 -10.08
C PHE A 71 25.44 -8.22 -9.69
N GLY A 72 24.65 -7.20 -9.36
CA GLY A 72 23.27 -7.34 -8.92
C GLY A 72 22.28 -6.77 -9.93
N SER A 73 21.14 -6.31 -9.40
CA SER A 73 20.10 -5.67 -10.17
C SER A 73 19.49 -4.49 -9.41
N ARG A 74 18.87 -3.59 -10.15
CA ARG A 74 18.21 -2.41 -9.63
C ARG A 74 16.84 -2.30 -10.26
N ILE A 75 15.84 -2.05 -9.43
CA ILE A 75 14.49 -1.67 -9.84
C ILE A 75 14.27 -0.24 -9.42
N HIS A 76 14.10 0.65 -10.41
CA HIS A 76 13.74 2.04 -10.15
C HIS A 76 12.47 2.40 -10.90
N GLY A 77 11.67 3.29 -10.34
CA GLY A 77 10.35 3.55 -10.89
C GLY A 77 9.55 4.60 -10.16
N ARG A 78 8.24 4.54 -10.38
CA ARG A 78 7.22 5.41 -9.83
C ARG A 78 6.12 4.58 -9.18
N ALA A 79 5.69 5.02 -8.00
CA ALA A 79 4.63 4.39 -7.23
C ALA A 79 3.67 5.48 -6.74
N GLY A 80 2.36 5.30 -6.93
CA GLY A 80 1.36 6.31 -6.57
C GLY A 80 -0.06 5.76 -6.58
N SER A 81 -1.00 6.58 -6.11
CA SER A 81 -2.44 6.30 -6.22
C SER A 81 -2.89 6.36 -7.68
N ASP A 82 -3.74 5.39 -8.07
CA ASP A 82 -4.45 5.33 -9.35
C ASP A 82 -3.71 5.88 -10.59
N LEU A 83 -2.61 5.22 -10.99
CA LEU A 83 -1.86 5.65 -12.18
C LEU A 83 -2.70 5.53 -13.47
N ASN A 84 -3.77 4.73 -13.46
CA ASN A 84 -4.71 4.65 -14.57
C ASN A 84 -5.51 5.95 -14.74
N GLY A 85 -6.11 6.46 -13.66
CA GLY A 85 -6.82 7.74 -13.71
C GLY A 85 -5.91 8.88 -14.14
N VAL A 86 -4.70 8.94 -13.59
CA VAL A 86 -3.68 9.93 -13.97
C VAL A 86 -3.29 9.79 -15.45
N LEU A 87 -3.05 8.57 -15.92
CA LEU A 87 -2.68 8.31 -17.32
C LEU A 87 -3.82 8.67 -18.28
N LEU A 88 -5.05 8.31 -17.94
CA LEU A 88 -6.24 8.64 -18.72
C LEU A 88 -6.41 10.15 -18.85
N VAL A 89 -6.26 10.89 -17.74
CA VAL A 89 -6.29 12.36 -17.76
C VAL A 89 -5.15 12.92 -18.60
N ALA A 90 -3.93 12.38 -18.44
CA ALA A 90 -2.75 12.82 -19.18
C ALA A 90 -2.87 12.59 -20.70
N ILE A 91 -3.52 11.50 -21.14
CA ILE A 91 -3.78 11.22 -22.56
C ILE A 91 -4.98 12.03 -23.08
N SER A 92 -6.02 12.20 -22.26
CA SER A 92 -7.22 12.93 -22.65
C SER A 92 -6.95 14.43 -22.79
N LEU A 93 -5.98 14.99 -22.06
CA LEU A 93 -5.68 16.42 -22.08
C LEU A 93 -5.16 16.89 -23.46
N PRO A 94 -4.16 16.26 -24.11
CA PRO A 94 -3.79 16.58 -25.49
C PRO A 94 -4.94 16.44 -26.48
N TRP A 95 -5.74 15.37 -26.35
CA TRP A 95 -6.89 15.14 -27.22
C TRP A 95 -7.92 16.26 -27.09
N LEU A 96 -8.24 16.65 -25.86
CA LEU A 96 -9.14 17.77 -25.57
C LEU A 96 -8.60 19.08 -26.16
N VAL A 97 -7.31 19.38 -25.97
CA VAL A 97 -6.68 20.58 -26.54
C VAL A 97 -6.80 20.61 -28.07
N LEU A 98 -6.62 19.47 -28.75
CA LEU A 98 -6.78 19.39 -30.20
C LEU A 98 -8.23 19.64 -30.64
N VAL A 99 -9.21 19.03 -29.95
CA VAL A 99 -10.64 19.25 -30.23
C VAL A 99 -10.99 20.73 -30.03
N LEU A 100 -10.53 21.33 -28.94
CA LEU A 100 -10.74 22.73 -28.62
C LEU A 100 -10.10 23.66 -29.66
N PHE A 101 -8.88 23.35 -30.10
CA PHE A 101 -8.20 24.11 -31.16
C PHE A 101 -8.98 24.06 -32.48
N GLY A 102 -9.47 22.87 -32.86
CA GLY A 102 -10.30 22.70 -34.06
C GLY A 102 -11.62 23.48 -33.98
N MET A 103 -12.28 23.48 -32.81
CA MET A 103 -13.48 24.29 -32.58
C MET A 103 -13.17 25.78 -32.68
N LEU A 104 -12.09 26.25 -32.02
CA LEU A 104 -11.66 27.64 -32.04
C LEU A 104 -11.31 28.15 -33.46
N ALA A 105 -10.79 27.27 -34.32
CA ALA A 105 -10.42 27.63 -35.68
C ALA A 105 -11.61 27.71 -36.67
N ALA A 106 -12.75 27.09 -36.36
CA ALA A 106 -13.84 26.88 -37.32
C ALA A 106 -14.99 27.91 -37.26
N VAL A 107 -15.11 28.70 -36.18
CA VAL A 107 -16.28 29.55 -35.91
C VAL A 107 -15.83 30.91 -35.32
N GLN A 108 -16.62 31.98 -35.49
CA GLN A 108 -16.47 33.20 -34.69
C GLN A 108 -17.02 32.93 -33.29
N HIS A 109 -16.15 32.98 -32.27
CA HIS A 109 -16.52 32.62 -30.90
C HIS A 109 -16.90 33.84 -30.07
N GLU A 110 -17.91 33.67 -29.22
CA GLU A 110 -18.22 34.64 -28.19
C GLU A 110 -17.29 34.45 -26.97
N TRP A 111 -17.12 35.49 -26.16
CA TRP A 111 -16.31 35.42 -24.94
C TRP A 111 -16.81 34.37 -23.94
N SER A 112 -18.10 34.06 -23.96
CA SER A 112 -18.75 33.01 -23.19
C SER A 112 -18.20 31.62 -23.53
N ASP A 113 -18.01 31.31 -24.82
CA ASP A 113 -17.48 30.03 -25.28
C ASP A 113 -16.04 29.83 -24.80
N ILE A 114 -15.22 30.88 -24.91
CA ILE A 114 -13.83 30.89 -24.43
C ILE A 114 -13.78 30.67 -22.91
N ALA A 115 -14.68 31.30 -22.15
CA ALA A 115 -14.74 31.15 -20.69
C ALA A 115 -15.12 29.73 -20.26
N VAL A 116 -16.08 29.09 -20.93
CA VAL A 116 -16.48 27.69 -20.67
C VAL A 116 -15.32 26.75 -20.94
N ILE A 117 -14.63 26.92 -22.07
CA ILE A 117 -13.45 26.12 -22.44
C ILE A 117 -12.34 26.27 -21.40
N GLY A 118 -12.02 27.50 -21.02
CA GLY A 118 -11.03 27.79 -19.97
C GLY A 118 -11.39 27.15 -18.64
N GLY A 119 -12.67 27.18 -18.27
CA GLY A 119 -13.19 26.51 -17.08
C GLY A 119 -12.99 24.99 -17.10
N PHE A 120 -13.24 24.33 -18.24
CA PHE A 120 -13.01 22.89 -18.39
C PHE A 120 -11.53 22.52 -18.27
N ILE A 121 -10.63 23.28 -18.89
CA ILE A 121 -9.18 23.06 -18.77
C ILE A 121 -8.75 23.22 -17.30
N LEU A 122 -9.22 24.28 -16.64
CA LEU A 122 -8.89 24.54 -15.24
C LEU A 122 -9.41 23.42 -14.32
N LEU A 123 -10.64 22.94 -14.56
CA LEU A 123 -11.22 21.83 -13.80
C LEU A 123 -10.40 20.54 -13.99
N MET A 124 -9.97 20.22 -15.22
CA MET A 124 -9.11 19.06 -15.48
C MET A 124 -7.76 19.18 -14.78
N LEU A 125 -7.12 20.36 -14.84
CA LEU A 125 -5.87 20.61 -14.12
C LEU A 125 -6.06 20.50 -12.60
N LEU A 126 -7.20 20.97 -12.08
CA LEU A 126 -7.55 20.82 -10.67
C LEU A 126 -7.78 19.35 -10.30
N CYS A 127 -8.52 18.58 -11.12
CA CYS A 127 -8.69 17.13 -10.92
C CYS A 127 -7.34 16.41 -10.92
N PHE A 128 -6.45 16.77 -11.86
CA PHE A 128 -5.09 16.22 -11.94
C PHE A 128 -4.25 16.59 -10.70
N TRP A 129 -4.42 17.80 -10.18
CA TRP A 129 -3.78 18.26 -8.94
C TRP A 129 -4.31 17.55 -7.69
N LEU A 130 -5.64 17.35 -7.60
CA LEU A 130 -6.27 16.65 -6.49
C LEU A 130 -5.92 15.16 -6.48
N ALA A 131 -5.88 14.53 -7.66
CA ALA A 131 -5.39 13.16 -7.84
C ALA A 131 -3.90 13.01 -7.48
N HIS A 132 -3.11 14.08 -7.64
CA HIS A 132 -1.69 14.13 -7.28
C HIS A 132 -1.43 14.19 -5.76
N SER A 133 -2.43 14.50 -4.91
CA SER A 133 -2.21 14.56 -3.45
C SER A 133 -1.42 13.34 -2.95
N ASP A 134 -0.40 13.56 -2.12
CA ASP A 134 0.74 12.68 -1.80
C ASP A 134 0.34 11.34 -1.13
N ARG A 135 -0.41 10.53 -1.86
CA ARG A 135 -1.04 9.31 -1.39
C ARG A 135 -0.07 8.17 -1.57
N ARG A 136 0.47 7.69 -0.45
CA ARG A 136 1.35 6.52 -0.36
C ARG A 136 0.59 5.19 -0.47
N GLU A 137 -0.54 5.18 -1.17
CA GLU A 137 -1.38 3.98 -1.41
C GLU A 137 -0.59 2.85 -2.08
N ALA A 138 0.42 3.19 -2.89
CA ALA A 138 1.31 2.22 -3.54
C ALA A 138 2.50 1.76 -2.69
N GLU A 139 2.74 2.35 -1.51
CA GLU A 139 3.81 1.92 -0.59
C GLU A 139 3.82 0.43 -0.29
N PRO A 140 2.68 -0.27 -0.13
CA PRO A 140 2.74 -1.69 0.17
C PRO A 140 3.24 -2.53 -1.02
N LEU A 141 3.11 -2.04 -2.27
CA LEU A 141 3.74 -2.69 -3.44
C LEU A 141 5.25 -2.49 -3.45
N VAL A 142 5.73 -1.29 -3.11
CA VAL A 142 7.16 -1.02 -2.95
C VAL A 142 7.72 -1.87 -1.81
N ARG A 143 6.99 -1.99 -0.71
CA ARG A 143 7.32 -2.86 0.42
C ARG A 143 7.39 -4.32 0.03
N PHE A 144 6.41 -4.81 -0.74
CA PHE A 144 6.44 -6.15 -1.32
C PHE A 144 7.73 -6.39 -2.13
N LEU A 145 8.13 -5.44 -2.99
CA LEU A 145 9.40 -5.56 -3.72
C LEU A 145 10.61 -5.54 -2.78
N ARG A 146 10.63 -4.67 -1.76
CA ARG A 146 11.73 -4.64 -0.77
C ARG A 146 11.83 -5.95 -0.01
N ASP A 147 10.70 -6.52 0.39
CA ASP A 147 10.63 -7.78 1.12
C ASP A 147 11.27 -8.94 0.34
N ILE A 148 11.01 -8.99 -0.97
CA ILE A 148 11.57 -10.01 -1.87
C ILE A 148 13.07 -9.79 -2.11
N LEU A 149 13.46 -8.55 -2.40
CA LEU A 149 14.72 -8.26 -3.09
C LEU A 149 15.86 -7.84 -2.18
N THR A 150 15.55 -7.37 -0.97
CA THR A 150 16.53 -6.84 -0.04
C THR A 150 16.94 -7.87 1.01
N ALA A 151 18.16 -7.77 1.52
CA ALA A 151 18.62 -8.61 2.62
C ALA A 151 17.77 -8.41 3.89
N THR A 152 17.40 -7.15 4.18
CA THR A 152 16.54 -6.79 5.30
C THR A 152 15.17 -7.48 5.20
N GLY A 153 14.52 -7.41 4.05
CA GLY A 153 13.25 -8.12 3.79
C GLY A 153 13.34 -9.61 4.06
N ARG A 154 14.32 -10.28 3.43
CA ARG A 154 14.55 -11.72 3.64
C ARG A 154 14.83 -12.08 5.10
N SER A 155 15.61 -11.26 5.80
CA SER A 155 15.90 -11.47 7.23
C SER A 155 14.66 -11.29 8.11
N LEU A 156 13.80 -10.33 7.79
CA LEU A 156 12.56 -10.09 8.51
C LEU A 156 11.59 -11.26 8.33
N ARG A 157 11.39 -11.71 7.09
CA ARG A 157 10.59 -12.91 6.77
C ARG A 157 11.12 -14.14 7.50
N ALA A 158 12.42 -14.41 7.44
CA ALA A 158 13.04 -15.54 8.14
C ALA A 158 12.89 -15.44 9.66
N THR A 159 12.87 -14.22 10.21
CA THR A 159 12.59 -13.99 11.63
C THR A 159 11.13 -14.31 11.96
N SER A 160 10.18 -13.92 11.12
CA SER A 160 8.77 -14.27 11.27
C SER A 160 8.54 -15.78 11.20
N GLU A 161 9.20 -16.50 10.28
CA GLU A 161 9.08 -17.96 10.16
C GLU A 161 9.49 -18.72 11.42
N ARG A 162 10.34 -18.12 12.26
CA ARG A 162 10.80 -18.70 13.54
C ARG A 162 9.87 -18.40 14.72
N HIS A 163 8.86 -17.54 14.54
CA HIS A 163 7.92 -17.23 15.61
C HIS A 163 6.80 -18.27 15.65
N GLU A 164 6.60 -18.84 16.84
CA GLU A 164 5.44 -19.66 17.13
C GLU A 164 4.26 -18.76 17.52
N ILE A 165 3.12 -18.98 16.88
CA ILE A 165 1.84 -18.36 17.23
C ILE A 165 1.03 -19.39 18.02
N SER A 166 0.38 -18.94 19.10
CA SER A 166 -0.48 -19.78 19.92
C SER A 166 -1.58 -20.44 19.08
N GLU A 167 -1.88 -21.68 19.42
CA GLU A 167 -3.02 -22.39 18.83
C GLU A 167 -4.35 -21.67 19.16
N GLY A 168 -5.32 -21.80 18.26
CA GLY A 168 -6.66 -21.20 18.42
C GLY A 168 -6.75 -19.72 18.03
N LEU A 169 -5.73 -19.16 17.39
CA LEU A 169 -5.81 -17.83 16.79
C LEU A 169 -6.26 -17.91 15.33
N THR A 170 -7.23 -17.05 15.00
CA THR A 170 -7.76 -16.88 13.64
C THR A 170 -7.23 -15.57 13.07
N LEU A 171 -6.79 -15.61 11.81
CA LEU A 171 -6.38 -14.44 11.05
C LEU A 171 -7.46 -14.07 10.03
N ILE A 172 -8.04 -12.89 10.17
CA ILE A 172 -9.03 -12.31 9.27
C ILE A 172 -8.34 -11.19 8.48
N VAL A 173 -8.52 -11.19 7.16
CA VAL A 173 -7.98 -10.14 6.27
C VAL A 173 -9.13 -9.56 5.47
N GLY A 174 -9.44 -8.29 5.70
CA GLY A 174 -10.64 -7.64 5.21
C GLY A 174 -11.90 -8.43 5.58
N SER A 175 -12.70 -8.81 4.58
CA SER A 175 -13.94 -9.59 4.80
C SER A 175 -13.75 -11.11 4.77
N ARG A 176 -12.51 -11.60 4.67
CA ARG A 176 -12.23 -13.03 4.54
C ARG A 176 -11.53 -13.56 5.77
N GLU A 177 -12.20 -14.48 6.44
CA GLU A 177 -11.56 -15.39 7.38
C GLU A 177 -10.64 -16.35 6.61
N ARG A 178 -9.48 -16.65 7.17
CA ARG A 178 -8.55 -17.60 6.57
C ARG A 178 -8.83 -18.98 7.16
N ASP A 179 -9.11 -19.97 6.31
CA ASP A 179 -9.53 -21.33 6.70
C ASP A 179 -8.48 -22.16 7.48
N ALA A 180 -7.37 -21.56 7.92
CA ALA A 180 -6.28 -22.23 8.61
C ALA A 180 -5.84 -21.43 9.84
N PRO A 181 -5.37 -22.11 10.91
CA PRO A 181 -4.85 -21.43 12.10
C PRO A 181 -3.75 -20.44 11.72
N ALA A 182 -3.73 -19.31 12.39
CA ALA A 182 -2.79 -18.23 12.11
C ALA A 182 -1.34 -18.70 12.35
N SER A 183 -0.50 -18.66 11.32
CA SER A 183 0.94 -18.81 11.45
C SER A 183 1.64 -17.46 11.36
N ALA A 184 2.85 -17.35 11.92
CA ALA A 184 3.62 -16.11 11.85
C ALA A 184 3.93 -15.68 10.41
N LEU A 185 4.15 -16.64 9.52
CA LEU A 185 4.31 -16.37 8.09
C LEU A 185 2.99 -15.90 7.45
N ALA A 186 1.86 -16.49 7.84
CA ALA A 186 0.55 -16.06 7.36
C ALA A 186 0.23 -14.61 7.78
N VAL A 187 0.59 -14.22 9.01
CA VAL A 187 0.51 -12.84 9.51
C VAL A 187 1.41 -11.92 8.70
N HIS A 188 2.68 -12.29 8.50
CA HIS A 188 3.61 -11.51 7.69
C HIS A 188 3.07 -11.27 6.28
N ASP A 189 2.65 -12.33 5.59
CA ASP A 189 2.14 -12.25 4.22
C ASP A 189 0.81 -11.49 4.14
N ALA A 190 -0.04 -11.57 5.18
CA ALA A 190 -1.27 -10.78 5.25
C ALA A 190 -0.97 -9.28 5.38
N LEU A 191 -0.12 -8.88 6.33
CA LEU A 191 0.26 -7.48 6.52
C LEU A 191 0.98 -6.90 5.30
N LEU A 192 1.77 -7.72 4.60
CA LEU A 192 2.44 -7.33 3.37
C LEU A 192 1.45 -7.14 2.20
N GLY A 193 0.33 -7.87 2.24
CA GLY A 193 -0.70 -7.87 1.21
C GLY A 193 -1.83 -6.86 1.38
N LEU A 194 -1.89 -6.13 2.51
CA LEU A 194 -2.89 -5.10 2.73
C LEU A 194 -2.71 -3.94 1.76
N GLY A 195 -3.79 -3.59 1.05
CA GLY A 195 -3.93 -2.33 0.31
C GLY A 195 -4.45 -1.21 1.21
N GLU A 196 -4.45 0.02 0.71
CA GLU A 196 -4.96 1.18 1.45
C GLU A 196 -6.42 0.95 1.88
N GLY A 197 -6.75 1.18 3.15
CA GLY A 197 -8.08 0.97 3.71
C GLY A 197 -8.40 -0.49 4.06
N ASP A 198 -7.57 -1.45 3.61
CA ASP A 198 -7.69 -2.84 4.06
C ASP A 198 -7.21 -2.96 5.51
N PHE A 199 -7.70 -4.01 6.17
CA PHE A 199 -7.38 -4.31 7.55
C PHE A 199 -7.05 -5.80 7.74
N ALA A 200 -6.32 -6.09 8.81
CA ALA A 200 -6.11 -7.46 9.28
C ALA A 200 -6.44 -7.53 10.78
N ILE A 201 -7.06 -8.62 11.19
CA ILE A 201 -7.41 -8.93 12.58
C ILE A 201 -6.80 -10.27 12.93
N LEU A 202 -6.07 -10.34 14.02
CA LEU A 202 -5.64 -11.58 14.64
C LEU A 202 -6.41 -11.72 15.96
N GLU A 203 -7.33 -12.67 16.01
CA GLU A 203 -8.26 -12.83 17.13
C GLU A 203 -8.18 -14.21 17.76
N ARG A 204 -8.37 -14.24 19.08
CA ARG A 204 -8.60 -15.46 19.86
C ARG A 204 -10.09 -15.69 20.10
N ALA A 205 -10.82 -14.59 20.26
CA ALA A 205 -12.26 -14.52 20.41
C ALA A 205 -12.72 -13.11 19.99
N SER A 206 -14.03 -12.90 19.83
CA SER A 206 -14.61 -11.60 19.45
C SER A 206 -14.20 -10.43 20.37
N GLU A 207 -13.81 -10.73 21.60
CA GLU A 207 -13.43 -9.77 22.64
C GLU A 207 -11.92 -9.74 22.92
N ASP A 208 -11.12 -10.55 22.25
CA ASP A 208 -9.66 -10.62 22.45
C ASP A 208 -8.95 -10.71 21.10
N TYR A 209 -8.57 -9.54 20.58
CA TYR A 209 -7.97 -9.39 19.27
C TYR A 209 -6.97 -8.24 19.19
N ILE A 210 -6.07 -8.33 18.21
CA ILE A 210 -5.31 -7.20 17.70
C ILE A 210 -5.72 -6.97 16.24
N GLN A 211 -5.93 -5.71 15.87
CA GLN A 211 -6.25 -5.34 14.51
C GLN A 211 -5.37 -4.21 14.01
N THR A 212 -5.27 -4.11 12.69
CA THR A 212 -4.59 -3.00 12.03
C THR A 212 -5.29 -2.63 10.75
N MET A 213 -5.21 -1.35 10.39
CA MET A 213 -5.66 -0.82 9.11
C MET A 213 -4.51 -0.07 8.46
N LEU A 214 -4.34 -0.26 7.15
CA LEU A 214 -3.36 0.48 6.38
C LEU A 214 -3.96 1.81 5.92
N ARG A 215 -3.32 2.93 6.28
CA ARG A 215 -3.71 4.28 5.88
C ARG A 215 -2.50 5.14 5.54
N ASP A 216 -2.53 5.79 4.39
CA ASP A 216 -1.44 6.57 3.80
C ASP A 216 -0.09 5.82 3.85
N GLY A 217 -0.11 4.53 3.53
CA GLY A 217 1.07 3.65 3.55
C GLY A 217 1.61 3.30 4.96
N SER A 218 0.95 3.73 6.03
CA SER A 218 1.28 3.45 7.44
C SER A 218 0.18 2.63 8.12
N PHE A 219 0.50 1.96 9.22
CA PHE A 219 -0.48 1.15 9.95
C PHE A 219 -1.01 1.91 11.16
N THR A 220 -2.31 1.87 11.39
CA THR A 220 -2.90 2.09 12.72
C THR A 220 -3.08 0.75 13.40
N ILE A 221 -2.89 0.67 14.72
CA ILE A 221 -2.98 -0.60 15.46
C ILE A 221 -3.92 -0.40 16.64
N GLU A 222 -4.83 -1.34 16.80
CA GLU A 222 -5.82 -1.38 17.87
C GLU A 222 -5.85 -2.76 18.50
N MET A 223 -6.20 -2.83 19.77
CA MET A 223 -6.24 -4.08 20.51
C MET A 223 -7.38 -4.07 21.49
N ARG A 224 -8.17 -5.15 21.51
CA ARG A 224 -9.21 -5.39 22.48
C ARG A 224 -8.79 -6.53 23.41
N ARG A 225 -9.02 -6.35 24.71
CA ARG A 225 -8.74 -7.36 25.74
C ARG A 225 -9.97 -7.52 26.64
N GLY A 226 -10.76 -8.55 26.38
CA GLY A 226 -12.01 -8.81 27.07
C GLY A 226 -13.11 -7.80 26.75
N THR A 227 -14.17 -7.85 27.55
CA THR A 227 -15.48 -7.23 27.24
C THR A 227 -15.55 -5.70 27.37
N GLY A 228 -14.53 -5.04 27.90
CA GLY A 228 -14.62 -3.61 28.25
C GLY A 228 -13.36 -2.79 28.05
N SER A 229 -12.32 -3.34 27.41
CA SER A 229 -11.05 -2.62 27.25
C SER A 229 -10.60 -2.66 25.79
N HIS A 230 -10.84 -1.56 25.10
CA HIS A 230 -10.36 -1.31 23.74
C HIS A 230 -9.25 -0.25 23.80
N PHE A 231 -8.13 -0.53 23.15
CA PHE A 231 -6.95 0.32 23.16
C PHE A 231 -6.50 0.66 21.75
N GLN A 232 -6.07 1.90 21.56
CA GLN A 232 -5.34 2.32 20.37
C GLN A 232 -3.84 2.40 20.69
N ALA A 233 -3.02 1.90 19.79
CA ALA A 233 -1.58 2.03 19.89
C ALA A 233 -1.16 3.46 19.54
N ALA A 234 -0.26 4.01 20.36
CA ALA A 234 0.39 5.30 20.15
C ALA A 234 1.91 5.14 20.32
N ARG A 235 2.71 5.90 19.56
CA ARG A 235 4.16 5.93 19.74
C ARG A 235 4.51 6.57 21.09
N ARG A 236 5.39 5.89 21.84
CA ARG A 236 5.97 6.45 23.07
C ARG A 236 6.98 7.55 22.72
N GLY A 237 6.96 8.66 23.47
CA GLY A 237 7.92 9.76 23.30
C GLY A 237 7.58 10.78 22.21
N VAL A 238 6.50 10.58 21.45
CA VAL A 238 5.94 11.60 20.55
C VAL A 238 4.89 12.38 21.34
N LEU A 239 5.22 13.63 21.69
CA LEU A 239 4.42 14.47 22.60
C LEU A 239 3.17 15.06 21.93
N ASP A 240 3.10 15.04 20.60
CA ASP A 240 2.06 15.75 19.87
C ASP A 240 0.75 14.93 19.71
N THR A 241 -0.35 15.65 19.57
CA THR A 241 -1.69 15.13 19.20
C THR A 241 -1.78 14.72 17.73
N ASP A 242 -0.66 14.77 17.01
CA ASP A 242 -0.60 14.53 15.58
C ASP A 242 -0.90 13.08 15.19
N ASP A 243 -1.54 12.96 14.03
CA ASP A 243 -1.80 11.73 13.29
C ASP A 243 -0.54 10.85 13.14
N ALA A 244 0.66 11.45 13.18
CA ALA A 244 1.96 10.77 13.17
C ALA A 244 2.18 9.84 14.37
N ARG A 245 1.59 10.15 15.53
CA ARG A 245 1.72 9.34 16.76
C ARG A 245 0.99 7.99 16.64
N LEU A 246 -0.03 7.91 15.78
CA LEU A 246 -0.85 6.72 15.55
C LEU A 246 -0.40 5.92 14.32
N ARG A 247 0.60 6.40 13.58
CA ARG A 247 1.10 5.78 12.34
C ARG A 247 2.34 4.93 12.60
N PHE A 248 2.25 3.64 12.32
CA PHE A 248 3.30 2.64 12.54
C PHE A 248 3.87 2.12 11.22
N SER A 249 5.15 1.72 11.26
CA SER A 249 5.78 1.03 10.12
C SER A 249 5.32 -0.43 10.05
N PHE A 250 5.64 -1.10 8.94
CA PHE A 250 5.37 -2.53 8.78
C PHE A 250 6.02 -3.37 9.86
N GLU A 251 7.30 -3.11 10.15
CA GLU A 251 8.07 -3.84 11.15
C GLU A 251 7.43 -3.70 12.54
N GLN A 252 6.89 -2.53 12.86
CA GLN A 252 6.20 -2.29 14.12
C GLN A 252 4.85 -3.00 14.18
N ALA A 253 4.04 -2.91 13.13
CA ALA A 253 2.78 -3.64 13.05
C ALA A 253 2.99 -5.16 13.14
N LEU A 254 3.95 -5.68 12.38
CA LEU A 254 4.35 -7.08 12.42
C LEU A 254 4.82 -7.50 13.81
N ALA A 255 5.70 -6.71 14.46
CA ALA A 255 6.18 -7.01 15.80
C ALA A 255 5.03 -7.05 16.83
N ALA A 256 4.05 -6.13 16.74
CA ALA A 256 2.88 -6.13 17.60
C ALA A 256 1.99 -7.37 17.39
N PHE A 257 1.73 -7.74 16.13
CA PHE A 257 0.94 -8.93 15.81
C PHE A 257 1.64 -10.22 16.24
N LEU A 258 2.95 -10.34 16.04
CA LEU A 258 3.72 -11.50 16.49
C LEU A 258 3.80 -11.56 18.02
N ALA A 259 3.94 -10.43 18.72
CA ALA A 259 3.91 -10.38 20.18
C ALA A 259 2.54 -10.82 20.73
N PHE A 260 1.45 -10.30 20.16
CA PHE A 260 0.08 -10.73 20.49
C PHE A 260 -0.11 -12.23 20.23
N GLY A 261 0.26 -12.68 19.02
CA GLY A 261 0.06 -14.06 18.60
C GLY A 261 0.87 -15.07 19.42
N SER A 262 2.05 -14.67 19.90
CA SER A 262 2.92 -15.52 20.73
C SER A 262 2.66 -15.39 22.24
N GLY A 263 1.77 -14.47 22.66
CA GLY A 263 1.56 -14.16 24.07
C GLY A 263 2.75 -13.47 24.76
N LYS A 264 3.74 -12.98 23.99
CA LYS A 264 4.90 -12.27 24.51
C LYS A 264 4.57 -10.82 24.86
N GLU A 265 5.48 -10.18 25.59
CA GLU A 265 5.36 -8.76 25.91
C GLU A 265 5.33 -7.90 24.64
N MET A 266 4.44 -6.90 24.63
CA MET A 266 4.32 -5.96 23.53
C MET A 266 5.58 -5.09 23.41
N PRO A 267 6.00 -4.70 22.19
CA PRO A 267 7.18 -3.86 22.02
C PRO A 267 7.06 -2.55 22.82
N SER A 268 8.11 -2.17 23.53
CA SER A 268 8.14 -0.99 24.41
C SER A 268 7.96 0.35 23.67
N THR A 269 8.05 0.34 22.34
CA THR A 269 7.75 1.47 21.47
C THR A 269 6.28 1.89 21.50
N PHE A 270 5.39 0.98 21.95
CA PHE A 270 3.97 1.23 22.04
C PHE A 270 3.56 1.79 23.40
N LEU A 271 2.58 2.69 23.35
CA LEU A 271 1.76 3.14 24.45
C LEU A 271 0.31 2.80 24.08
N TRP A 272 -0.40 2.10 24.95
CA TRP A 272 -1.79 1.72 24.70
C TRP A 272 -2.72 2.73 25.35
N LEU A 273 -3.41 3.51 24.53
CA LEU A 273 -4.35 4.54 24.97
C LEU A 273 -5.76 3.93 24.99
N PRO A 274 -6.52 4.04 26.10
CA PRO A 274 -7.88 3.53 26.15
C PRO A 274 -8.75 4.31 25.15
N MET A 275 -9.56 3.58 24.40
CA MET A 275 -10.60 4.14 23.53
C MET A 275 -11.93 4.11 24.27
N SER A 276 -12.62 5.24 24.31
CA SER A 276 -14.03 5.27 24.67
C SER A 276 -14.81 4.52 23.59
N LEU A 277 -15.43 3.40 23.93
CA LEU A 277 -16.39 2.76 23.05
C LEU A 277 -17.55 3.74 22.82
N PRO A 278 -17.98 3.99 21.57
CA PRO A 278 -19.24 4.69 21.34
C PRO A 278 -20.35 3.85 22.00
N GLY A 279 -21.04 4.45 22.96
CA GLY A 279 -22.17 3.83 23.68
C GLY A 279 -23.42 3.74 22.83
#